data_AF-A0A835PP39-F1
#
_entry.id   AF-A0A835PP39-F1
#
_cell.length_a   1.000
_cell.length_b   1.000
_cell.length_c   1.000
_cell.angle_alpha   90.00
_cell.angle_beta   90.00
_cell.angle_gamma   90.00
#
_symmetry.space_group_name_H-M   'P 1'
#
loop_
_entity.id
_entity.type
_entity.pdbx_description
1 polymer ?
#
loop_
_entity_poly.entity_id
_entity_poly.type
_entity_poly.pdbx_seq_one_letter_code
_entity_poly.pdbx_strand_id
1 'polypeptide(L)'
;MPDEDMLNREMMVDKKLSIADIAEKINHEFADDITCIFNDDNAEKLILRLRIMNDDAPKGEQQEDTAEEDVFLKKIESNMLTQMALRGIPGIHKVFIKSGKVNKLDENEGFKPDVE
;
A
#
# COMPACT_ATOMS: atom_id res chain seq x y z
N MET A 1 8.67 24.83 1.62
CA MET A 1 8.09 23.71 2.39
C MET A 1 8.00 22.56 1.42
N PRO A 2 8.72 21.46 1.63
CA PRO A 2 8.75 20.41 0.62
C PRO A 2 7.41 19.68 0.64
N ASP A 3 6.84 19.46 -0.54
CA ASP A 3 5.61 18.70 -0.79
C ASP A 3 5.78 17.18 -0.55
N GLU A 4 6.63 16.78 0.41
CA GLU A 4 7.08 15.38 0.57
C GLU A 4 6.07 14.46 1.30
N ASP A 5 5.05 15.00 1.96
CA ASP A 5 4.12 14.21 2.78
C ASP A 5 2.79 13.85 2.06
N MET A 6 2.72 13.97 0.73
CA MET A 6 1.50 13.76 -0.03
C MET A 6 1.55 12.58 -1.02
N LEU A 7 0.41 11.91 -1.15
CA LEU A 7 0.23 10.80 -2.09
C LEU A 7 0.16 11.32 -3.53
N ASN A 8 0.92 10.68 -4.44
CA ASN A 8 0.91 11.03 -5.86
C ASN A 8 -0.33 10.47 -6.56
N ARG A 9 -1.19 11.37 -7.04
CA ARG A 9 -2.45 11.05 -7.73
C ARG A 9 -2.26 10.21 -8.99
N GLU A 10 -1.22 10.44 -9.78
CA GLU A 10 -0.98 9.70 -11.02
C GLU A 10 -0.71 8.21 -10.71
N MET A 11 0.10 7.95 -9.70
CA MET A 11 0.44 6.59 -9.26
C MET A 11 -0.77 5.86 -8.64
N MET A 12 -1.62 6.57 -7.92
CA MET A 12 -2.87 6.02 -7.36
C MET A 12 -3.81 5.53 -8.46
N VAL A 13 -3.99 6.34 -9.52
CA VAL A 13 -4.85 6.00 -10.66
C VAL A 13 -4.26 4.84 -11.47
N ASP A 14 -2.96 4.87 -11.78
CA ASP A 14 -2.29 3.83 -12.58
C ASP A 14 -2.35 2.46 -11.89
N LYS A 15 -2.12 2.43 -10.57
CA LYS A 15 -2.18 1.20 -9.77
C LYS A 15 -3.58 0.83 -9.30
N LYS A 16 -4.60 1.63 -9.67
CA LYS A 16 -6.00 1.49 -9.24
C LYS A 16 -6.11 1.30 -7.72
N LEU A 17 -5.47 2.20 -6.98
CA LEU A 17 -5.49 2.26 -5.51
C LEU A 17 -6.43 3.39 -5.08
N SER A 18 -7.28 3.12 -4.08
CA SER A 18 -8.03 4.17 -3.37
C SER A 18 -7.34 4.49 -2.05
N ILE A 19 -7.52 5.71 -1.54
CA ILE A 19 -6.99 6.06 -0.21
C ILE A 19 -7.63 5.20 0.88
N ALA A 20 -8.91 4.83 0.71
CA ALA A 20 -9.61 3.94 1.63
C ALA A 20 -8.92 2.56 1.73
N ASP A 21 -8.53 1.97 0.60
CA ASP A 21 -7.81 0.68 0.59
C ASP A 21 -6.46 0.78 1.32
N ILE A 22 -5.75 1.91 1.13
CA ILE A 22 -4.46 2.17 1.81
C ILE A 22 -4.69 2.28 3.32
N ALA A 23 -5.67 3.07 3.75
CA ALA A 23 -5.98 3.26 5.15
C ALA A 23 -6.42 1.96 5.84
N GLU A 24 -7.23 1.14 5.16
CA GLU A 24 -7.63 -0.17 5.65
C GLU A 24 -6.41 -1.09 5.80
N LYS A 25 -5.49 -1.07 4.83
CA LYS A 25 -4.27 -1.89 4.90
C LYS A 25 -3.37 -1.49 6.06
N ILE A 26 -3.20 -0.19 6.29
CA ILE A 26 -2.44 0.36 7.42
C ILE A 26 -3.09 -0.04 8.73
N ASN A 27 -4.40 0.17 8.87
CA ASN A 27 -5.13 -0.22 10.09
C ASN A 27 -5.07 -1.74 10.32
N HIS A 28 -5.05 -2.56 9.27
CA HIS A 28 -4.89 -4.02 9.44
C HIS A 28 -3.47 -4.40 9.90
N GLU A 29 -2.44 -3.69 9.47
CA GLU A 29 -1.04 -4.02 9.77
C GLU A 29 -0.59 -3.47 11.13
N PHE A 30 -1.15 -2.33 11.55
CA PHE A 30 -0.79 -1.61 12.77
C PHE A 30 -1.92 -1.51 13.82
N ALA A 31 -3.09 -2.12 13.54
CA ALA A 31 -4.27 -2.33 14.40
C ALA A 31 -4.52 -1.30 15.51
N ASP A 32 -3.80 -1.40 16.61
CA ASP A 32 -4.04 -0.65 17.84
C ASP A 32 -3.02 0.49 18.07
N ASP A 33 -1.88 0.49 17.38
CA ASP A 33 -0.81 1.46 17.62
C ASP A 33 -1.04 2.76 16.85
N ILE A 34 -1.79 2.72 15.74
CA ILE A 34 -1.92 3.83 14.80
C ILE A 34 -3.37 4.06 14.38
N THR A 35 -3.85 5.28 14.56
CA THR A 35 -5.07 5.79 13.92
C THR A 35 -4.74 6.49 12.61
N CYS A 36 -5.43 6.08 11.55
CA CYS A 36 -5.31 6.69 10.23
C CYS A 36 -6.49 7.64 9.93
N ILE A 37 -6.18 8.89 9.57
CA ILE A 37 -7.14 9.90 9.10
C ILE A 37 -6.80 10.24 7.66
N PHE A 38 -7.79 10.21 6.78
CA PHE A 38 -7.60 10.48 5.37
C PHE A 38 -8.69 11.37 4.81
N ASN A 39 -8.39 12.03 3.69
CA ASN A 39 -9.38 12.75 2.91
C ASN A 39 -9.90 11.93 1.73
N ASP A 40 -10.98 12.40 1.13
CA ASP A 40 -11.63 11.76 -0.01
C ASP A 40 -10.74 11.82 -1.28
N ASP A 41 -10.81 10.79 -2.11
CA ASP A 41 -10.08 10.67 -3.39
C ASP A 41 -10.40 11.81 -4.39
N ASN A 42 -11.51 12.51 -4.18
CA ASN A 42 -11.92 13.66 -4.99
C ASN A 42 -11.20 14.98 -4.62
N ALA A 43 -10.45 15.01 -3.53
CA ALA A 43 -9.69 16.20 -3.15
C ALA A 43 -8.55 16.51 -4.13
N GLU A 44 -8.22 17.79 -4.29
CA GLU A 44 -7.10 18.25 -5.13
C GLU A 44 -5.76 17.68 -4.65
N LYS A 45 -5.65 17.49 -3.34
CA LYS A 45 -4.47 17.00 -2.63
C LYS A 45 -4.83 15.73 -1.89
N LEU A 46 -4.17 14.61 -2.17
CA LEU A 46 -4.37 13.36 -1.43
C LEU A 46 -3.49 13.36 -0.17
N ILE A 47 -4.13 13.42 0.99
CA ILE A 47 -3.47 13.60 2.30
C ILE A 47 -3.87 12.44 3.22
N LEU A 48 -2.84 11.77 3.73
CA LEU A 48 -2.95 10.74 4.74
C LEU A 48 -2.28 11.23 6.02
N ARG A 49 -2.98 11.16 7.15
CA ARG A 49 -2.45 11.58 8.45
C ARG A 49 -2.51 10.41 9.41
N LEU A 50 -1.34 10.02 9.91
CA LEU A 50 -1.21 8.96 10.91
C LEU A 50 -1.07 9.58 12.30
N ARG A 51 -1.68 8.94 13.30
CA ARG A 51 -1.59 9.32 14.71
C ARG A 51 -1.32 8.09 15.54
N ILE A 52 -0.30 8.12 16.39
CA ILE A 52 -0.01 7.02 17.32
C ILE A 52 -0.98 7.08 18.51
N MET A 53 -1.45 5.92 18.97
CA MET A 53 -2.20 5.76 20.21
C MET A 53 -1.23 5.26 21.30
N ASN A 54 -0.94 6.11 22.29
CA ASN A 54 -0.18 5.73 23.49
C ASN A 54 -1.18 5.35 24.59
N ASP A 55 -1.52 4.07 24.71
CA ASP A 55 -2.51 3.64 25.70
C ASP A 55 -1.93 3.25 27.08
N ASP A 56 -0.60 3.18 27.28
CA ASP A 56 -0.05 2.72 28.59
C ASP A 56 1.31 3.31 29.02
N ALA A 57 1.55 4.63 28.84
CA ALA A 57 2.70 5.29 29.46
C ALA A 57 2.32 5.94 30.82
N PRO A 58 2.78 5.42 31.98
CA PRO A 58 2.63 6.12 33.25
C PRO A 58 3.41 7.44 33.17
N LYS A 59 2.71 8.55 33.38
CA LYS A 59 3.22 9.93 33.31
C LYS A 59 4.36 10.17 34.32
N GLY A 60 5.60 9.79 33.98
CA GLY A 60 6.74 9.84 34.91
C GLY A 60 8.11 10.18 34.32
N GLU A 61 8.43 9.82 33.07
CA GLU A 61 9.82 9.83 32.58
C GLU A 61 9.96 10.56 31.21
N GLN A 62 9.63 11.84 31.20
CA GLN A 62 9.43 12.69 30.01
C GLN A 62 10.60 12.87 29.02
N GLN A 63 11.80 12.35 29.28
CA GLN A 63 12.99 12.63 28.44
C GLN A 63 13.54 11.41 27.69
N GLU A 64 13.34 10.19 28.17
CA GLU A 64 13.67 8.97 27.43
C GLU A 64 12.52 8.59 26.46
N ASP A 65 11.27 8.79 26.87
CA ASP A 65 10.07 8.47 26.07
C ASP A 65 10.07 9.14 24.68
N THR A 66 10.51 10.40 24.58
CA THR A 66 10.49 11.14 23.31
C THR A 66 11.54 10.65 22.30
N ALA A 67 12.66 10.13 22.78
CA ALA A 67 13.67 9.53 21.91
C ALA A 67 13.21 8.17 21.38
N GLU A 68 12.49 7.41 22.20
CA GLU A 68 11.90 6.13 21.80
C GLU A 68 10.76 6.30 20.79
N GLU A 69 9.92 7.32 20.95
CA GLU A 69 8.86 7.68 20.00
C GLU A 69 9.42 8.04 18.60
N ASP A 70 10.50 8.83 18.53
CA ASP A 70 11.14 9.20 17.25
C ASP A 70 11.74 7.97 16.54
N VAL A 71 12.32 7.03 17.30
CA VAL A 71 12.85 5.77 16.76
C VAL A 71 11.72 4.88 16.26
N PHE A 72 10.61 4.83 16.99
CA PHE A 72 9.41 4.09 16.59
C PHE A 72 8.78 4.66 15.32
N LEU A 73 8.64 5.98 15.23
CA LEU A 73 8.15 6.68 14.03
C LEU A 73 9.00 6.37 12.79
N LYS A 74 10.33 6.47 12.90
CA LYS A 74 11.25 6.12 11.80
C LYS A 74 11.13 4.66 11.39
N LYS A 75 10.88 3.77 12.35
CA LYS A 75 10.69 2.35 12.08
C LYS A 75 9.38 2.09 11.34
N ILE A 76 8.28 2.75 11.74
CA ILE A 76 7.00 2.69 11.03
C ILE A 76 7.15 3.26 9.62
N GLU A 77 7.76 4.42 9.48
CA GLU A 77 7.99 5.07 8.18
C GLU A 77 8.74 4.13 7.23
N SER A 78 9.87 3.57 7.69
CA SER A 78 10.64 2.63 6.90
C SER A 78 9.86 1.38 6.56
N ASN A 79 9.11 0.83 7.52
CA ASN A 79 8.31 -0.38 7.32
C ASN A 79 7.17 -0.16 6.31
N MET A 80 6.43 0.95 6.46
CA MET A 80 5.30 1.30 5.61
C MET A 80 5.74 1.59 4.16
N LEU A 81 6.92 2.17 3.96
CA LEU A 81 7.47 2.43 2.63
C LEU A 81 8.07 1.18 1.96
N THR A 82 8.54 0.18 2.72
CA THR A 82 9.30 -0.96 2.17
C THR A 82 8.58 -2.30 2.21
N GLN A 83 7.85 -2.61 3.29
CA GLN A 83 7.26 -3.93 3.50
C GLN A 83 5.76 -3.97 3.23
N MET A 84 5.06 -2.83 3.36
CA MET A 84 3.62 -2.78 3.17
C MET A 84 3.24 -2.94 1.68
N ALA A 85 2.82 -4.15 1.32
CA ALA A 85 2.30 -4.44 -0.01
C ALA A 85 0.84 -3.96 -0.12
N LEU A 86 0.64 -2.77 -0.68
CA LEU A 86 -0.69 -2.22 -1.00
C LEU A 86 -1.43 -3.07 -2.04
N ARG A 87 -0.69 -3.58 -3.03
CA ARG A 87 -1.24 -4.46 -4.08
C ARG A 87 -0.13 -5.27 -4.74
N GLY A 88 -0.47 -6.50 -5.13
CA GLY A 88 0.44 -7.41 -5.84
C GLY A 88 0.98 -8.51 -4.95
N ILE A 89 1.80 -9.38 -5.53
CA ILE A 89 2.43 -10.51 -4.84
C ILE A 89 3.90 -10.16 -4.62
N PRO A 90 4.41 -10.25 -3.38
CA PRO A 90 5.83 -10.03 -3.09
C PRO A 90 6.72 -10.91 -3.97
N GLY A 91 7.79 -10.34 -4.52
CA GLY A 91 8.73 -11.03 -5.40
C GLY A 91 8.36 -11.09 -6.88
N ILE A 92 7.15 -10.64 -7.27
CA ILE A 92 6.77 -10.51 -8.69
C ILE A 92 6.93 -9.06 -9.14
N HIS A 93 8.00 -8.77 -9.87
CA HIS A 93 8.32 -7.41 -10.31
C HIS A 93 7.63 -6.99 -11.60
N LYS A 94 7.48 -7.92 -12.56
CA LYS A 94 6.91 -7.62 -13.87
C LYS A 94 6.29 -8.86 -14.50
N VAL A 95 5.06 -8.71 -14.97
CA VAL A 95 4.36 -9.74 -15.75
C VAL A 95 4.04 -9.17 -17.12
N PHE A 96 4.12 -10.01 -18.14
CA PHE A 96 3.68 -9.69 -19.49
C PHE A 96 2.57 -10.63 -19.88
N ILE A 97 1.47 -10.08 -20.40
CA ILE A 97 0.43 -10.89 -21.02
C ILE A 97 0.94 -11.31 -22.39
N LYS A 98 1.06 -12.63 -22.60
CA LYS A 98 1.37 -13.21 -23.89
C LYS A 98 0.15 -13.97 -24.39
N SER A 99 -0.49 -13.48 -25.44
CA SER A 99 -1.46 -14.25 -26.21
C SER A 99 -0.68 -15.27 -27.06
N GLY A 100 -0.63 -16.51 -26.59
CA GLY A 100 -0.16 -17.64 -27.37
C GLY A 100 -1.31 -18.28 -28.13
N LYS A 101 -1.09 -18.68 -29.39
CA LYS A 101 -2.01 -19.58 -30.08
C LYS A 101 -2.04 -20.89 -29.30
N VAL A 102 -3.12 -21.13 -28.56
CA VAL A 102 -3.38 -22.43 -27.96
C VAL A 102 -3.91 -23.32 -29.08
N ASN A 103 -3.13 -24.35 -29.42
CA ASN A 103 -3.60 -25.34 -30.37
C ASN A 103 -4.68 -26.17 -29.67
N LYS A 104 -5.92 -26.07 -30.14
CA LYS A 104 -6.98 -26.99 -29.73
C LYS A 104 -7.00 -28.16 -30.70
N LEU A 105 -7.13 -29.36 -30.16
CA LEU A 105 -7.33 -30.56 -30.96
C LEU A 105 -8.84 -30.67 -31.24
N ASP A 106 -9.24 -30.57 -32.50
CA ASP A 106 -10.60 -30.86 -32.93
C ASP A 106 -10.68 -32.35 -33.32
N GLU A 107 -11.66 -33.08 -32.77
CA GLU A 107 -11.83 -34.53 -33.00
C GLU A 107 -12.16 -34.86 -34.47
N ASN A 108 -12.67 -33.91 -35.24
CA ASN A 108 -13.05 -34.11 -36.64
C ASN A 108 -12.03 -33.54 -37.64
N GLU A 109 -11.32 -32.46 -37.29
CA GLU A 109 -10.48 -31.70 -38.23
C GLU A 109 -8.99 -31.60 -37.84
N GLY A 110 -8.58 -32.24 -36.74
CA GLY A 110 -7.18 -32.31 -36.32
C GLY A 110 -6.66 -31.04 -35.66
N PHE A 111 -5.34 -30.82 -35.73
CA PHE A 111 -4.69 -29.64 -35.13
C PHE A 111 -5.03 -28.37 -35.92
N LYS A 112 -5.82 -27.48 -35.32
CA LYS A 112 -5.99 -26.11 -35.81
C LYS A 112 -5.37 -25.10 -34.84
N PRO A 113 -4.57 -24.14 -35.34
CA PRO A 113 -4.21 -22.98 -34.55
C PRO A 113 -5.48 -22.13 -34.36
N ASP A 114 -5.88 -21.85 -33.12
CA ASP A 114 -6.90 -20.82 -32.85
C ASP A 114 -6.41 -19.50 -33.47
N VAL A 115 -7.22 -18.94 -34.39
CA VAL A 115 -6.99 -17.62 -34.98
C VAL A 115 -8.13 -16.71 -34.52
N GLU A 116 -7.75 -15.74 -33.69
CA GLU A 116 -8.53 -14.65 -33.06
C GLU A 116 -9.54 -15.02 -31.97
#